data_AF-A0A2W6MW45-F1
#
_entry.id   AF-A0A2W6MW45-F1
#
_cell.length_a   1.000
_cell.length_b   1.000
_cell.length_c   1.000
_cell.angle_alpha   90.00
_cell.angle_beta   90.00
_cell.angle_gamma   90.00
#
_symmetry.space_group_name_H-M   'P 1'
#
loop_
_entity.id
_entity.type
_entity.pdbx_description
1 polymer ?
#
loop_
_entity_poly.entity_id
_entity_poly.type
_entity_poly.pdbx_seq_one_letter_code
_entity_poly.pdbx_strand_id
1 'polypeptide(L)'
;MQTVSIPPHYNYIALFLTLGCNLSCSYCINLNEEGSSRSSVGKKQIKPHEWIEFINKIKLLDENGKERGDIPLTFQGGEPTMYKGFYEVINGIDSRFKLDLLTNFMFDVDEFISKINPSKFTRDAKYAAIRVSYHPGQNNIDDLIIKHHKMRDAGFYVGIYSVATPQNLKHIKEVESKCEKEGIDFRVKEYLGFDGKKWHGTYKYKDAISQRIEKYCECKTTELIVGPNGSVYRCHSDLYENRTPIGSILDANFKIEDIYRPCYVYGHCNPCDIKVKTNRFQEFGHTSVSIKNIRELKEDEREVLNKGNFGI
;
A
#
# COMPACT_ATOMS: atom_id res chain seq x y z
N MET A 1 13.79 8.95 -23.50
CA MET A 1 13.09 7.92 -22.71
C MET A 1 11.59 8.20 -22.75
N GLN A 2 10.76 7.17 -22.80
CA GLN A 2 9.30 7.30 -22.91
C GLN A 2 8.67 7.68 -21.57
N THR A 3 7.74 8.63 -21.56
CA THR A 3 6.97 9.02 -20.36
C THR A 3 5.95 7.94 -20.00
N VAL A 4 5.65 7.81 -18.71
CA VAL A 4 4.61 6.89 -18.21
C VAL A 4 3.39 7.69 -17.78
N SER A 5 2.31 7.59 -18.54
CA SER A 5 1.03 8.24 -18.20
C SER A 5 0.21 7.35 -17.28
N ILE A 6 -0.26 7.90 -16.16
CA ILE A 6 -1.12 7.20 -15.22
C ILE A 6 -2.59 7.47 -15.57
N PRO A 7 -3.46 6.45 -15.62
CA PRO A 7 -4.86 6.66 -15.98
C PRO A 7 -5.55 7.66 -15.03
N PRO A 8 -6.38 8.61 -15.53
CA PRO A 8 -6.93 9.70 -14.72
C PRO A 8 -7.79 9.27 -13.53
N HIS A 9 -8.33 8.05 -13.54
CA HIS A 9 -9.17 7.53 -12.46
C HIS A 9 -8.36 6.81 -11.36
N TYR A 10 -7.03 6.67 -11.50
CA TYR A 10 -6.20 6.00 -10.50
C TYR A 10 -6.12 6.76 -9.18
N ASN A 11 -6.25 6.05 -8.05
CA ASN A 11 -6.39 6.65 -6.73
C ASN A 11 -5.06 7.01 -6.06
N TYR A 12 -4.05 6.15 -6.22
CA TYR A 12 -2.69 6.44 -5.75
C TYR A 12 -1.67 5.53 -6.44
N ILE A 13 -0.40 5.83 -6.23
CA ILE A 13 0.73 5.03 -6.69
C ILE A 13 1.40 4.41 -5.47
N ALA A 14 1.42 3.09 -5.42
CA ALA A 14 1.98 2.30 -4.33
C ALA A 14 3.43 1.91 -4.66
N LEU A 15 4.37 2.42 -3.87
CA LEU A 15 5.81 2.20 -4.05
C LEU A 15 6.34 1.37 -2.88
N PHE A 16 6.63 0.11 -3.14
CA PHE A 16 7.15 -0.81 -2.14
C PHE A 16 8.68 -0.88 -2.25
N LEU A 17 9.40 0.05 -1.62
CA LEU A 17 10.88 0.05 -1.63
C LEU A 17 11.46 -1.23 -1.02
N THR A 18 10.75 -1.77 -0.02
CA THR A 18 11.06 -3.02 0.64
C THR A 18 9.79 -3.63 1.20
N LEU A 19 9.77 -4.96 1.30
CA LEU A 19 8.76 -5.70 2.04
C LEU A 19 9.29 -6.21 3.39
N GLY A 20 10.58 -5.98 3.67
CA GLY A 20 11.18 -6.21 4.98
C GLY A 20 10.66 -5.21 6.01
N CYS A 21 10.49 -5.67 7.24
CA CYS A 21 9.99 -4.87 8.37
C CYS A 21 10.69 -5.33 9.66
N ASN A 22 10.98 -4.38 10.54
CA ASN A 22 11.56 -4.61 11.86
C ASN A 22 10.52 -4.97 12.93
N LEU A 23 9.24 -5.10 12.56
CA LEU A 23 8.17 -5.63 13.41
C LEU A 23 7.70 -7.01 12.93
N SER A 24 7.10 -7.77 13.85
CA SER A 24 6.64 -9.15 13.63
C SER A 24 5.12 -9.33 13.85
N CYS A 25 4.30 -8.35 13.46
CA CYS A 25 2.85 -8.35 13.71
C CYS A 25 2.17 -9.63 13.19
N SER A 26 1.33 -10.26 14.02
CA SER A 26 0.57 -11.48 13.69
C SER A 26 -0.59 -11.25 12.72
N TYR A 27 -1.08 -10.00 12.64
CA TYR A 27 -2.18 -9.57 11.78
C TYR A 27 -1.67 -8.78 10.55
N CYS A 28 -0.40 -8.96 10.16
CA CYS A 28 0.19 -8.22 9.06
C CYS A 28 -0.51 -8.56 7.74
N ILE A 29 -1.09 -7.54 7.09
CA ILE A 29 -1.83 -7.73 5.84
C ILE A 29 -0.96 -8.20 4.66
N ASN A 30 0.36 -8.00 4.75
CA ASN A 30 1.32 -8.50 3.77
C ASN A 30 1.53 -10.02 3.86
N LEU A 31 1.03 -10.64 4.95
CA LEU A 31 1.14 -12.08 5.25
C LEU A 31 -0.27 -12.68 5.41
N ASN A 32 -1.25 -12.18 4.64
CA ASN A 32 -2.64 -12.57 4.82
C ASN A 32 -2.94 -14.00 4.32
N GLU A 33 -2.17 -14.51 3.36
CA GLU A 33 -2.38 -15.85 2.81
C GLU A 33 -1.93 -16.94 3.79
N GLU A 34 -2.67 -18.05 3.84
CA GLU A 34 -2.27 -19.21 4.62
C GLU A 34 -0.87 -19.72 4.21
N GLY A 35 0.01 -19.88 5.18
CA GLY A 35 1.40 -20.33 4.95
C GLY A 35 2.36 -19.23 4.48
N SER A 36 1.89 -18.01 4.23
CA SER A 36 2.76 -16.90 3.83
C SER A 36 3.73 -16.49 4.96
N SER A 37 4.98 -16.18 4.60
CA SER A 37 6.02 -15.85 5.58
C SER A 37 6.90 -14.70 5.11
N ARG A 38 7.59 -14.01 6.02
CA ARG A 38 8.43 -12.85 5.62
C ARG A 38 9.56 -13.23 4.65
N SER A 39 10.02 -14.49 4.65
CA SER A 39 11.05 -14.98 3.74
C SER A 39 10.52 -15.22 2.32
N SER A 40 9.22 -15.55 2.14
CA SER A 40 8.63 -15.70 0.80
C SER A 40 8.48 -14.36 0.06
N VAL A 41 8.54 -13.25 0.79
CA VAL A 41 8.33 -11.88 0.28
C VAL A 41 9.66 -11.13 0.04
N GLY A 42 10.81 -11.75 0.36
CA GLY A 42 12.15 -11.16 0.21
C GLY A 42 12.57 -10.99 -1.24
N LYS A 43 12.24 -9.85 -1.85
CA LYS A 43 12.62 -9.54 -3.24
C LYS A 43 13.95 -8.80 -3.32
N LYS A 44 14.71 -9.06 -4.39
CA LYS A 44 15.84 -8.21 -4.79
C LYS A 44 15.34 -6.78 -4.89
N GLN A 45 16.00 -5.86 -4.20
CA GLN A 45 15.65 -4.44 -4.25
C GLN A 45 16.41 -3.77 -5.40
N ILE A 46 15.72 -2.97 -6.20
CA ILE A 46 16.37 -2.11 -7.20
C ILE A 46 17.11 -0.97 -6.50
N LYS A 47 18.01 -0.32 -7.23
CA LYS A 47 18.83 0.80 -6.74
C LYS A 47 18.02 2.09 -6.67
N PRO A 48 18.45 3.08 -5.86
CA PRO A 48 17.72 4.34 -5.72
C PRO A 48 17.52 5.09 -7.03
N HIS A 49 18.53 5.16 -7.90
CA HIS A 49 18.42 5.85 -9.19
C HIS A 49 17.36 5.24 -10.10
N GLU A 50 17.11 3.92 -10.02
CA GLU A 50 16.07 3.25 -10.82
C GLU A 50 14.68 3.68 -10.37
N TRP A 51 14.46 3.85 -9.06
CA TRP A 51 13.24 4.46 -8.51
C TRP A 51 13.06 5.90 -8.95
N ILE A 52 14.12 6.71 -8.81
CA ILE A 52 14.11 8.14 -9.12
C ILE A 52 13.80 8.36 -10.61
N GLU A 53 14.48 7.63 -11.50
CA GLU A 53 14.25 7.69 -12.94
C GLU A 53 12.79 7.36 -13.29
N PHE A 54 12.27 6.27 -12.73
CA PHE A 54 10.88 5.89 -12.97
C PHE A 54 9.89 6.92 -12.46
N ILE A 55 10.03 7.38 -11.23
CA ILE A 55 9.08 8.32 -10.62
C ILE A 55 9.09 9.65 -11.38
N ASN A 56 10.28 10.15 -11.73
CA ASN A 56 10.39 11.44 -12.40
C ASN A 56 9.90 11.42 -13.87
N LYS A 57 9.77 10.24 -14.51
CA LYS A 57 9.12 10.10 -15.84
C LYS A 57 7.59 9.98 -15.79
N ILE A 58 6.98 9.89 -14.60
CA ILE A 58 5.52 9.79 -14.46
C ILE A 58 4.86 11.11 -14.88
N LYS A 59 3.80 10.99 -15.69
CA LYS A 59 2.88 12.08 -16.03
C LYS A 59 1.52 11.81 -15.39
N LEU A 60 1.10 12.74 -14.52
CA LEU A 60 -0.20 12.73 -13.87
C LEU A 60 -1.07 13.73 -14.62
N LEU A 61 -1.96 13.21 -15.48
CA LEU A 61 -2.90 14.01 -16.26
C LEU A 61 -4.34 13.71 -15.84
N ASP A 62 -5.21 14.70 -15.89
CA ASP A 62 -6.66 14.50 -15.77
C ASP A 62 -7.28 14.00 -17.09
N GLU A 63 -8.60 13.84 -17.10
CA GLU A 63 -9.37 13.37 -18.26
C GLU A 63 -9.28 14.29 -19.49
N ASN A 64 -8.90 15.55 -19.30
CA ASN A 64 -8.72 16.55 -20.36
C ASN A 64 -7.26 16.73 -20.75
N GLY A 65 -6.34 15.91 -20.21
CA GLY A 65 -4.91 15.97 -20.50
C GLY A 65 -4.16 17.08 -19.75
N LYS A 66 -4.75 17.67 -18.71
CA LYS A 66 -4.10 18.72 -17.89
C LYS A 66 -3.34 18.11 -16.71
N GLU A 67 -2.19 18.68 -16.35
CA GLU A 67 -1.42 18.24 -15.20
C GLU A 67 -2.21 18.36 -13.89
N ARG A 68 -2.10 17.34 -13.03
CA ARG A 68 -2.79 17.23 -11.73
C ARG A 68 -1.81 16.88 -10.62
N GLY A 69 -2.12 17.31 -9.39
CA GLY A 69 -1.27 17.12 -8.22
C GLY A 69 -1.92 16.32 -7.07
N ASP A 70 -3.10 15.75 -7.29
CA ASP A 70 -3.92 15.11 -6.24
C ASP A 70 -3.65 13.61 -6.04
N ILE A 71 -2.84 12.97 -6.88
CA ILE A 71 -2.47 11.55 -6.75
C ILE A 71 -1.19 11.45 -5.89
N PRO A 72 -1.26 10.90 -4.67
CA PRO A 72 -0.07 10.75 -3.82
C PRO A 72 0.81 9.60 -4.29
N LEU A 73 2.12 9.79 -4.18
CA LEU A 73 3.11 8.71 -4.25
C LEU A 73 3.29 8.12 -2.86
N THR A 74 2.75 6.93 -2.64
CA THR A 74 2.69 6.31 -1.30
C THR A 74 3.79 5.27 -1.13
N PHE A 75 4.74 5.57 -0.24
CA PHE A 75 5.73 4.60 0.22
C PHE A 75 5.12 3.71 1.31
N GLN A 76 5.05 2.42 1.04
CA GLN A 76 4.40 1.44 1.92
C GLN A 76 5.00 0.04 1.76
N GLY A 77 4.44 -0.94 2.47
CA GLY A 77 4.89 -2.33 2.42
C GLY A 77 5.26 -2.85 3.79
N GLY A 78 6.52 -3.28 3.93
CA GLY A 78 7.10 -3.57 5.23
C GLY A 78 7.34 -2.26 5.98
N GLU A 79 8.59 -1.92 6.25
CA GLU A 79 8.97 -0.60 6.74
C GLU A 79 9.80 0.14 5.68
N PRO A 80 9.23 1.12 4.95
CA PRO A 80 9.93 1.79 3.85
C PRO A 80 11.26 2.42 4.27
N THR A 81 11.37 2.92 5.51
CA THR A 81 12.58 3.57 6.03
C THR A 81 13.76 2.60 6.24
N MET A 82 13.52 1.28 6.22
CA MET A 82 14.58 0.27 6.25
C MET A 82 15.30 0.10 4.90
N TYR A 83 14.75 0.64 3.80
CA TYR A 83 15.43 0.60 2.52
C TYR A 83 16.70 1.47 2.58
N LYS A 84 17.87 0.88 2.29
CA LYS A 84 19.18 1.55 2.45
C LYS A 84 19.29 2.89 1.71
N GLY A 85 18.59 3.04 0.58
CA GLY A 85 18.58 4.27 -0.21
C GLY A 85 17.34 5.13 0.00
N PHE A 86 16.62 4.99 1.11
CA PHE A 86 15.37 5.71 1.37
C PHE A 86 15.53 7.22 1.18
N TYR A 87 16.49 7.84 1.88
CA TYR A 87 16.72 9.28 1.78
C TYR A 87 17.13 9.74 0.37
N GLU A 88 17.92 8.93 -0.35
CA GLU A 88 18.32 9.21 -1.74
C GLU A 88 17.10 9.24 -2.66
N VAL A 89 16.20 8.25 -2.54
CA VAL A 89 14.96 8.20 -3.32
C VAL A 89 14.09 9.42 -3.04
N ILE A 90 13.78 9.70 -1.77
CA ILE A 90 12.88 10.82 -1.40
C ILE A 90 13.42 12.17 -1.88
N ASN A 91 14.73 12.39 -1.76
CA ASN A 91 15.37 13.63 -2.17
C ASN A 91 15.50 13.75 -3.70
N GLY A 92 15.70 12.63 -4.41
CA GLY A 92 15.82 12.60 -5.87
C GLY A 92 14.49 12.77 -6.62
N ILE A 93 13.35 12.55 -5.96
CA ILE A 93 12.03 12.74 -6.58
C ILE A 93 11.75 14.24 -6.80
N ASP A 94 11.21 14.59 -7.96
CA ASP A 94 10.83 15.97 -8.29
C ASP A 94 9.82 16.54 -7.28
N SER A 95 10.05 17.79 -6.85
CA SER A 95 9.20 18.55 -5.92
C SER A 95 7.73 18.71 -6.34
N ARG A 96 7.43 18.52 -7.63
CA ARG A 96 6.05 18.48 -8.13
C ARG A 96 5.22 17.34 -7.55
N PHE A 97 5.87 16.26 -7.12
CA PHE A 97 5.21 15.13 -6.49
C PHE A 97 5.08 15.35 -4.99
N LYS A 98 3.90 15.02 -4.46
CA LYS A 98 3.64 14.94 -3.03
C LYS A 98 3.65 13.49 -2.59
N LEU A 99 4.32 13.25 -1.48
CA LEU A 99 4.63 11.92 -0.99
C LEU A 99 3.76 11.60 0.23
N ASP A 100 3.34 10.36 0.32
CA ASP A 100 2.77 9.76 1.53
C ASP A 100 3.73 8.68 2.05
N LEU A 101 3.85 8.55 3.37
CA LEU A 101 4.65 7.52 4.02
C LEU A 101 3.77 6.73 5.00
N LEU A 102 3.69 5.41 4.79
CA LEU A 102 3.14 4.46 5.75
C LEU A 102 4.29 3.79 6.50
N THR A 103 4.40 4.04 7.80
CA THR A 103 5.55 3.62 8.61
C THR A 103 5.13 3.14 9.99
N ASN A 104 5.94 2.31 10.63
CA ASN A 104 5.84 1.95 12.04
C ASN A 104 6.60 2.91 12.98
N PHE A 105 7.31 3.89 12.40
CA PHE A 105 8.04 4.97 13.09
C PHE A 105 9.22 4.52 13.96
N MET A 106 9.72 3.30 13.74
CA MET A 106 10.85 2.71 14.45
C MET A 106 12.21 3.07 13.81
N PHE A 107 12.36 4.31 13.36
CA PHE A 107 13.60 4.89 12.83
C PHE A 107 14.01 6.13 13.63
N ASP A 108 15.20 6.67 13.34
CA ASP A 108 15.71 7.91 13.94
C ASP A 108 15.03 9.13 13.30
N VAL A 109 14.18 9.79 14.08
CA VAL A 109 13.42 10.96 13.61
C VAL A 109 14.29 12.21 13.48
N ASP A 110 15.36 12.34 14.28
CA ASP A 110 16.25 13.49 14.19
C ASP A 110 17.07 13.40 12.90
N GLU A 111 17.53 12.20 12.54
CA GLU A 111 18.13 11.94 11.22
C GLU A 111 17.14 12.25 10.09
N PHE A 112 15.89 11.79 10.19
CA PHE A 112 14.87 12.05 9.18
C PHE A 112 14.62 13.55 8.99
N ILE A 113 14.42 14.30 10.07
CA ILE A 113 14.21 15.75 10.06
C ILE A 113 15.39 16.46 9.41
N SER A 114 16.62 16.03 9.70
CA SER A 114 17.83 16.66 9.13
C SER A 114 17.99 16.42 7.63
N LYS A 115 17.44 15.32 7.09
CA LYS A 115 17.66 14.88 5.71
C LYS A 115 16.51 15.16 4.76
N ILE A 116 15.30 15.37 5.28
CA ILE A 116 14.08 15.48 4.47
C ILE A 116 13.45 16.86 4.69
N ASN A 117 13.17 17.56 3.60
CA ASN A 117 12.39 18.78 3.65
C ASN A 117 10.90 18.45 3.90
N PRO A 118 10.24 19.05 4.91
CA PRO A 118 8.82 18.79 5.21
C PRO A 118 7.89 18.94 4.00
N SER A 119 8.17 19.89 3.10
CA SER A 119 7.36 20.16 1.91
C SER A 119 7.18 18.97 0.97
N LYS A 120 8.03 17.93 1.06
CA LYS A 120 7.87 16.64 0.36
C LYS A 120 6.62 15.88 0.82
N PHE A 121 6.31 15.99 2.11
CA PHE A 121 5.18 15.34 2.78
C PHE A 121 4.10 16.36 3.21
N THR A 122 4.13 17.58 2.67
CA THR A 122 3.09 18.59 2.91
C THR A 122 2.22 18.73 1.67
N ARG A 123 0.91 18.50 1.83
CA ARG A 123 -0.11 18.74 0.81
C ARG A 123 -1.44 19.05 1.47
N ASP A 124 -2.32 19.73 0.73
CA ASP A 124 -3.70 19.97 1.15
C ASP A 124 -4.49 18.66 1.05
N ALA A 125 -4.62 17.97 2.19
CA ALA A 125 -5.32 16.71 2.30
C ALA A 125 -6.03 16.60 3.64
N LYS A 126 -7.17 15.91 3.67
CA LYS A 126 -7.95 15.66 4.91
C LYS A 126 -7.29 14.64 5.85
N TYR A 127 -6.04 14.26 5.61
CA TYR A 127 -5.31 13.28 6.41
C TYR A 127 -3.81 13.55 6.33
N ALA A 128 -3.09 13.14 7.38
CA ALA A 128 -1.64 13.22 7.45
C ALA A 128 -0.95 12.43 6.33
N ALA A 129 0.02 13.05 5.66
CA ALA A 129 0.82 12.39 4.63
C ALA A 129 1.74 11.31 5.23
N ILE A 130 2.26 11.53 6.43
CA ILE A 130 2.98 10.52 7.22
C ILE A 130 1.98 9.85 8.17
N ARG A 131 1.75 8.56 7.96
CA ARG A 131 0.78 7.74 8.68
C ARG A 131 1.52 6.67 9.45
N VAL A 132 1.66 6.93 10.74
CA VAL A 132 2.33 6.05 11.70
C VAL A 132 1.36 4.95 12.12
N SER A 133 1.80 3.69 12.04
CA SER A 133 1.00 2.55 12.49
C SER A 133 1.37 2.19 13.93
N TYR A 134 0.43 2.37 14.85
CA TYR A 134 0.53 1.88 16.21
C TYR A 134 0.13 0.41 16.28
N HIS A 135 1.03 -0.40 16.82
CA HIS A 135 0.92 -1.84 16.94
C HIS A 135 1.11 -2.22 18.41
N PRO A 136 0.02 -2.35 19.20
CA PRO A 136 0.10 -2.72 20.60
C PRO A 136 0.97 -3.97 20.80
N GLY A 137 1.96 -3.88 21.69
CA GLY A 137 2.92 -4.96 21.97
C GLY A 137 4.08 -5.09 20.98
N GLN A 138 4.21 -4.18 20.02
CA GLN A 138 5.32 -4.14 19.05
C GLN A 138 6.01 -2.77 19.00
N ASN A 139 5.27 -1.69 19.19
CA ASN A 139 5.81 -0.35 19.46
C ASN A 139 5.10 0.29 20.66
N ASN A 140 5.72 1.31 21.25
CA ASN A 140 5.24 2.00 22.45
C ASN A 140 4.58 3.33 22.06
N ILE A 141 3.33 3.54 22.47
CA ILE A 141 2.58 4.75 22.15
C ILE A 141 3.25 6.03 22.66
N ASP A 142 3.88 6.00 23.83
CA ASP A 142 4.51 7.19 24.42
C ASP A 142 5.72 7.62 23.61
N ASP A 143 6.50 6.65 23.12
CA ASP A 143 7.61 6.91 22.21
C ASP A 143 7.11 7.48 20.87
N LEU A 144 5.97 6.98 20.35
CA LEU A 144 5.37 7.52 19.12
C LEU A 144 4.88 8.97 19.32
N ILE A 145 4.30 9.30 20.48
CA ILE A 145 3.84 10.65 20.81
C ILE A 145 5.05 11.61 20.88
N ILE A 146 6.14 11.22 21.55
CA ILE A 146 7.36 12.04 21.62
C ILE A 146 7.93 12.30 20.22
N LYS A 147 8.04 11.25 19.41
CA LYS A 147 8.52 11.35 18.01
C LYS A 147 7.58 12.19 17.14
N HIS A 148 6.27 12.05 17.33
CA HIS A 148 5.26 12.85 16.65
C HIS A 148 5.49 14.33 16.93
N HIS A 149 5.64 14.73 18.20
CA HIS A 149 5.84 16.13 18.57
C HIS A 149 7.10 16.71 17.94
N LYS A 150 8.21 15.96 17.95
CA LYS A 150 9.45 16.38 17.25
C LYS A 150 9.21 16.63 15.75
N MET A 151 8.54 15.71 15.07
CA MET A 151 8.24 15.83 13.64
C MET A 151 7.27 16.99 13.35
N ARG A 152 6.25 17.18 14.19
CA ARG A 152 5.30 18.30 14.12
C ARG A 152 6.03 19.63 14.24
N ASP A 153 6.89 19.76 15.26
CA ASP A 153 7.64 21.00 15.53
C ASP A 153 8.65 21.30 14.41
N ALA A 154 9.10 20.27 13.68
CA ALA A 154 9.89 20.40 12.45
C ALA A 154 9.05 20.67 11.18
N GLY A 155 7.73 20.80 11.28
CA GLY A 155 6.83 21.17 10.18
C GLY A 155 6.22 19.99 9.41
N PHE A 156 6.38 18.76 9.87
CA PHE A 156 5.71 17.60 9.27
C PHE A 156 4.30 17.41 9.83
N TYR A 157 3.36 17.03 8.97
CA TYR A 157 2.04 16.58 9.40
C TYR A 157 2.02 15.05 9.52
N VAL A 158 2.01 14.58 10.76
CA VAL A 158 2.05 13.15 11.13
C VAL A 158 0.73 12.78 11.81
N GLY A 159 0.15 11.65 11.42
CA GLY A 159 -1.02 11.07 12.09
C GLY A 159 -0.69 9.67 12.60
N ILE A 160 -1.32 9.26 13.70
CA ILE A 160 -1.16 7.93 14.28
C ILE A 160 -2.41 7.11 13.98
N TYR A 161 -2.21 5.89 13.50
CA TYR A 161 -3.26 5.00 13.06
C TYR A 161 -3.14 3.69 13.79
N SER A 162 -4.25 3.14 14.26
CA SER A 162 -4.27 1.82 14.89
C SER A 162 -5.36 0.95 14.28
N VAL A 163 -5.28 -0.35 14.53
CA VAL A 163 -6.35 -1.30 14.23
C VAL A 163 -6.98 -1.74 15.55
N ALA A 164 -8.29 -1.53 15.66
CA ALA A 164 -9.06 -2.05 16.79
C ALA A 164 -9.58 -3.45 16.46
N THR A 165 -9.24 -4.41 17.31
CA THR A 165 -9.83 -5.74 17.37
C THR A 165 -10.72 -5.83 18.60
N PRO A 166 -11.65 -6.81 18.68
CA PRO A 166 -12.42 -7.03 19.90
C PRO A 166 -11.56 -7.18 21.16
N GLN A 167 -10.35 -7.74 21.02
CA GLN A 167 -9.43 -8.01 22.13
C GLN A 167 -8.69 -6.76 22.63
N ASN A 168 -8.45 -5.77 21.76
CA ASN A 168 -7.66 -4.57 22.13
C ASN A 168 -8.51 -3.28 22.18
N LEU A 169 -9.81 -3.35 21.92
CA LEU A 169 -10.68 -2.18 21.76
C LEU A 169 -10.61 -1.18 22.93
N LYS A 170 -10.60 -1.67 24.18
CA LYS A 170 -10.50 -0.81 25.36
C LYS A 170 -9.19 -0.02 25.37
N HIS A 171 -8.07 -0.71 25.14
CA HIS A 171 -6.74 -0.11 25.06
C HIS A 171 -6.64 0.93 23.93
N ILE A 172 -7.20 0.61 22.75
CA ILE A 172 -7.20 1.56 21.63
C ILE A 172 -7.99 2.83 21.94
N LYS A 173 -9.12 2.74 22.64
CA LYS A 173 -9.89 3.92 23.09
C LYS A 173 -9.12 4.78 24.10
N GLU A 174 -8.40 4.15 25.02
CA GLU A 174 -7.55 4.87 25.98
C GLU A 174 -6.42 5.62 25.27
N VAL A 175 -5.78 4.97 24.29
CA VAL A 175 -4.74 5.57 23.45
C VAL A 175 -5.28 6.69 22.57
N GLU A 176 -6.46 6.51 21.96
CA GLU A 176 -7.14 7.53 21.17
C GLU A 176 -7.39 8.78 22.00
N SER A 177 -7.99 8.63 23.19
CA SER A 177 -8.22 9.76 24.11
C SER A 177 -6.92 10.45 24.54
N LYS A 178 -5.84 9.68 24.73
CA LYS A 178 -4.52 10.25 25.01
C LYS A 178 -3.99 11.08 23.84
N CYS A 179 -4.08 10.56 22.62
CA CYS A 179 -3.64 11.26 21.42
C CYS A 179 -4.47 12.52 21.13
N GLU A 180 -5.78 12.47 21.33
CA GLU A 180 -6.68 13.62 21.17
C GLU A 180 -6.32 14.78 22.11
N LYS A 181 -6.00 14.48 23.38
CA LYS A 181 -5.56 15.49 24.36
C LYS A 181 -4.24 16.18 23.97
N GLU A 182 -3.40 15.47 23.23
CA GLU A 182 -2.12 15.97 22.70
C GLU A 182 -2.27 16.66 21.33
N GLY A 183 -3.50 16.74 20.78
CA GLY A 183 -3.78 17.33 19.47
C GLY A 183 -3.29 16.48 18.29
N ILE A 184 -3.13 15.18 18.48
CA ILE A 184 -2.65 14.24 17.46
C ILE A 184 -3.83 13.74 16.62
N ASP A 185 -3.68 13.74 15.29
CA ASP A 185 -4.62 13.07 14.38
C ASP A 185 -4.52 11.55 14.57
N PHE A 186 -5.35 11.02 15.47
CA PHE A 186 -5.45 9.59 15.74
C PHE A 186 -6.64 8.99 14.99
N ARG A 187 -6.43 7.90 14.25
CA ARG A 187 -7.52 7.21 13.54
C ARG A 187 -7.49 5.71 13.71
N VAL A 188 -8.66 5.15 14.00
CA VAL A 188 -8.85 3.71 14.02
C VAL A 188 -9.24 3.21 12.63
N LYS A 189 -8.45 2.27 12.10
CA LYS A 189 -8.76 1.52 10.88
C LYS A 189 -9.56 0.27 11.24
N GLU A 190 -10.45 -0.12 10.34
CA GLU A 190 -11.16 -1.39 10.42
C GLU A 190 -10.15 -2.56 10.43
N TYR A 191 -10.39 -3.57 11.27
CA TYR A 191 -9.64 -4.81 11.24
C TYR A 191 -10.04 -5.64 10.02
N LEU A 192 -9.05 -5.98 9.20
CA LEU A 192 -9.22 -6.75 7.97
C LEU A 192 -8.46 -8.06 8.12
N GLY A 193 -9.18 -9.15 8.35
CA GLY A 193 -8.54 -10.44 8.56
C GLY A 193 -9.48 -11.51 9.09
N PHE A 194 -8.99 -12.75 9.05
CA PHE A 194 -9.65 -13.89 9.66
C PHE A 194 -9.15 -14.07 11.11
N ASP A 195 -10.05 -14.21 12.07
CA ASP A 195 -9.69 -14.42 13.48
C ASP A 195 -9.68 -15.91 13.90
N GLY A 196 -9.74 -16.82 12.92
CA GLY A 196 -9.93 -18.26 13.15
C GLY A 196 -11.41 -18.70 13.12
N LYS A 197 -12.36 -17.77 13.20
CA LYS A 197 -13.80 -18.05 13.18
C LYS A 197 -14.53 -17.33 12.05
N LYS A 198 -14.24 -16.04 11.83
CA LYS A 198 -14.88 -15.23 10.79
C LYS A 198 -13.92 -14.21 10.19
N TRP A 199 -14.23 -13.80 8.96
CA TRP A 199 -13.61 -12.65 8.31
C TRP A 199 -14.21 -11.36 8.91
N HIS A 200 -13.32 -10.46 9.33
CA HIS A 200 -13.65 -9.09 9.73
C HIS A 200 -13.32 -8.14 8.59
N GLY A 201 -14.13 -7.09 8.44
CA GLY A 201 -13.96 -6.08 7.40
C GLY A 201 -15.21 -5.88 6.55
N THR A 202 -15.30 -4.72 5.92
CA THR A 202 -16.37 -4.39 4.98
C THR A 202 -15.88 -4.61 3.56
N TYR A 203 -16.34 -5.69 2.92
CA TYR A 203 -15.85 -6.13 1.61
C TYR A 203 -16.93 -6.09 0.54
N LYS A 204 -16.56 -5.62 -0.66
CA LYS A 204 -17.44 -5.64 -1.84
C LYS A 204 -17.60 -7.05 -2.42
N TYR A 205 -16.52 -7.85 -2.40
CA TYR A 205 -16.46 -9.20 -2.97
C TYR A 205 -16.10 -10.21 -1.88
N LYS A 206 -17.03 -10.56 -0.99
CA LYS A 206 -16.76 -11.35 0.22
C LYS A 206 -16.12 -12.71 -0.05
N ASP A 207 -16.55 -13.40 -1.12
CA ASP A 207 -16.01 -14.72 -1.46
C ASP A 207 -14.55 -14.67 -1.94
N ALA A 208 -14.11 -13.49 -2.40
CA ALA A 208 -12.79 -13.28 -2.99
C ALA A 208 -11.64 -13.33 -1.98
N ILE A 209 -11.91 -13.31 -0.68
CA ILE A 209 -10.91 -13.43 0.40
C ILE A 209 -11.01 -14.77 1.14
N SER A 210 -11.82 -15.71 0.66
CA SER A 210 -12.08 -16.95 1.40
C SER A 210 -10.86 -17.86 1.56
N GLN A 211 -9.86 -17.74 0.68
CA GLN A 211 -8.67 -18.61 0.53
C GLN A 211 -9.00 -20.09 0.31
N ARG A 212 -10.23 -20.37 -0.16
CA ARG A 212 -10.75 -21.75 -0.28
C ARG A 212 -11.27 -22.09 -1.67
N ILE A 213 -11.31 -21.10 -2.55
CA ILE A 213 -11.87 -21.25 -3.89
C ILE A 213 -10.92 -20.65 -4.90
N GLU A 214 -10.85 -21.27 -6.06
CA GLU A 214 -10.16 -20.74 -7.22
C GLU A 214 -11.19 -20.63 -8.34
N LYS A 215 -11.48 -19.39 -8.72
CA LYS A 215 -12.41 -19.07 -9.81
C LYS A 215 -11.76 -18.14 -10.81
N TYR A 216 -12.28 -18.20 -12.03
CA TYR A 216 -12.00 -17.18 -13.02
C TYR A 216 -12.71 -15.88 -12.62
N CYS A 217 -12.03 -14.76 -12.79
CA CYS A 217 -12.67 -13.45 -12.91
C CYS A 217 -11.87 -12.55 -13.84
N GLU A 218 -12.47 -11.42 -14.20
CA GLU A 218 -11.78 -10.31 -14.83
C GLU A 218 -11.60 -9.18 -13.82
N CYS A 219 -10.35 -8.78 -13.59
CA CYS A 219 -9.99 -7.82 -12.55
C CYS A 219 -9.26 -6.61 -13.16
N LYS A 220 -9.64 -5.42 -12.71
CA LYS A 220 -8.96 -4.16 -13.07
C LYS A 220 -8.67 -3.35 -11.81
N THR A 221 -7.42 -2.91 -11.65
CA THR A 221 -7.00 -2.06 -10.53
C THR A 221 -7.18 -0.58 -10.85
N THR A 222 -7.35 0.22 -9.80
CA THR A 222 -7.35 1.69 -9.85
C THR A 222 -6.06 2.26 -9.25
N GLU A 223 -5.00 1.45 -9.18
CA GLU A 223 -3.77 1.76 -8.48
C GLU A 223 -2.58 1.24 -9.29
N LEU A 224 -1.48 2.00 -9.29
CA LEU A 224 -0.21 1.50 -9.81
C LEU A 224 0.57 0.88 -8.65
N ILE A 225 0.89 -0.41 -8.72
CA ILE A 225 1.52 -1.17 -7.64
C ILE A 225 2.90 -1.65 -8.09
N VAL A 226 3.96 -1.07 -7.51
CA VAL A 226 5.35 -1.35 -7.88
C VAL A 226 6.08 -2.02 -6.71
N GLY A 227 6.56 -3.25 -6.93
CA GLY A 227 7.30 -4.04 -5.95
C GLY A 227 8.78 -3.64 -5.82
N PRO A 228 9.50 -4.16 -4.79
CA PRO A 228 10.90 -3.81 -4.53
C PRO A 228 11.88 -4.09 -5.68
N ASN A 229 11.58 -5.09 -6.49
CA ASN A 229 12.37 -5.49 -7.65
C ASN A 229 12.04 -4.71 -8.93
N GLY A 230 11.21 -3.66 -8.83
CA GLY A 230 10.73 -2.89 -9.97
C GLY A 230 9.66 -3.60 -10.79
N SER A 231 9.16 -4.77 -10.38
CA SER A 231 8.02 -5.40 -11.03
C SER A 231 6.73 -4.64 -10.72
N VAL A 232 5.82 -4.57 -11.69
CA VAL A 232 4.49 -3.97 -11.56
C VAL A 232 3.45 -5.07 -11.43
N TYR A 233 2.54 -4.95 -10.49
CA TYR A 233 1.56 -5.98 -10.14
C TYR A 233 0.12 -5.52 -10.41
N ARG A 234 -0.75 -6.48 -10.74
CA ARG A 234 -2.18 -6.24 -10.95
C ARG A 234 -2.90 -5.85 -9.64
N CYS A 235 -2.50 -6.42 -8.50
CA CYS A 235 -3.08 -6.12 -7.18
C CYS A 235 -2.07 -6.38 -6.05
N HIS A 236 -2.44 -6.09 -4.79
CA HIS A 236 -1.59 -6.39 -3.64
C HIS A 236 -1.40 -7.88 -3.42
N SER A 237 -2.44 -8.68 -3.67
CA SER A 237 -2.33 -10.13 -3.57
C SER A 237 -1.22 -10.69 -4.45
N ASP A 238 -1.15 -10.27 -5.73
CA ASP A 238 -0.10 -10.72 -6.65
C ASP A 238 1.29 -10.26 -6.21
N LEU A 239 1.41 -9.06 -5.64
CA LEU A 239 2.67 -8.57 -5.09
C LEU A 239 3.16 -9.45 -3.93
N TYR A 240 2.29 -9.70 -2.95
CA TYR A 240 2.64 -10.39 -1.71
C TYR A 240 2.86 -11.89 -1.91
N GLU A 241 2.05 -12.52 -2.75
CA GLU A 241 2.18 -13.95 -3.10
C GLU A 241 3.17 -14.18 -4.25
N ASN A 242 3.92 -13.13 -4.63
CA ASN A 242 4.95 -13.17 -5.66
C ASN A 242 4.48 -13.82 -6.98
N ARG A 243 3.25 -13.52 -7.39
CA ARG A 243 2.68 -14.01 -8.65
C ARG A 243 3.27 -13.26 -9.84
N THR A 244 2.96 -13.71 -11.04
CA THR A 244 3.43 -13.12 -12.29
C THR A 244 3.14 -11.62 -12.34
N PRO A 245 4.15 -10.76 -12.53
CA PRO A 245 3.94 -9.32 -12.67
C PRO A 245 3.37 -8.98 -14.05
N ILE A 246 2.67 -7.86 -14.16
CA ILE A 246 2.12 -7.34 -15.43
C ILE A 246 3.12 -6.49 -16.21
N GLY A 247 4.33 -6.28 -15.68
CA GLY A 247 5.38 -5.49 -16.30
C GLY A 247 6.50 -5.14 -15.34
N SER A 248 7.39 -4.25 -15.75
CA SER A 248 8.49 -3.74 -14.92
C SER A 248 8.75 -2.27 -15.19
N ILE A 249 9.01 -1.49 -14.13
CA ILE A 249 9.41 -0.09 -14.27
C ILE A 249 10.81 0.10 -14.87
N LEU A 250 11.62 -0.98 -14.87
CA LEU A 250 12.95 -1.04 -15.47
C LEU A 250 12.88 -1.21 -17.00
N ASP A 251 11.72 -1.61 -17.54
CA ASP A 251 11.50 -1.60 -18.98
C ASP A 251 11.31 -0.16 -19.46
N ALA A 252 12.18 0.27 -20.38
CA ALA A 252 12.13 1.60 -20.98
C ALA A 252 10.84 1.87 -21.77
N ASN A 253 10.17 0.80 -22.23
CA ASN A 253 8.91 0.85 -22.97
C ASN A 253 7.69 0.55 -22.09
N PHE A 254 7.87 0.46 -20.77
CA PHE A 254 6.77 0.16 -19.86
C PHE A 254 5.62 1.16 -20.00
N LYS A 255 4.42 0.61 -20.18
CA LYS A 255 3.16 1.34 -20.15
C LYS A 255 2.19 0.60 -19.26
N ILE A 256 1.44 1.35 -18.46
CA ILE A 256 0.33 0.79 -17.71
C ILE A 256 -0.90 0.74 -18.62
N GLU A 257 -1.43 -0.46 -18.86
CA GLU A 257 -2.66 -0.61 -19.65
C GLU A 257 -3.87 -0.69 -18.71
N ASP A 258 -4.83 0.20 -18.92
CA ASP A 258 -6.07 0.28 -18.15
C ASP A 258 -7.14 -0.71 -18.64
N ILE A 259 -6.84 -2.00 -18.48
CA ILE A 259 -7.70 -3.09 -18.96
C ILE A 259 -8.10 -4.03 -17.82
N TYR A 260 -9.24 -4.69 -18.01
CA TYR A 260 -9.59 -5.88 -17.23
C TYR A 260 -8.70 -7.04 -17.66
N ARG A 261 -7.98 -7.63 -16.71
CA ARG A 261 -7.13 -8.79 -16.94
C ARG A 261 -7.79 -10.06 -16.40
N PRO A 262 -7.64 -11.21 -17.08
CA PRO A 262 -8.01 -12.50 -16.52
C PRO A 262 -7.33 -12.73 -15.17
N CYS A 263 -7.99 -13.45 -14.28
CA CYS A 263 -7.48 -13.88 -12.99
C CYS A 263 -8.05 -15.25 -12.66
N TYR A 264 -7.19 -16.21 -12.33
CA TYR A 264 -7.60 -17.58 -12.01
C TYR A 264 -7.66 -17.87 -10.50
N VAL A 265 -7.35 -16.88 -9.68
CA VAL A 265 -7.26 -17.00 -8.21
C VAL A 265 -8.28 -16.09 -7.51
N TYR A 266 -9.46 -15.89 -8.11
CA TYR A 266 -10.58 -15.31 -7.36
C TYR A 266 -10.89 -16.23 -6.17
N GLY A 267 -10.85 -15.66 -4.96
CA GLY A 267 -10.88 -16.40 -3.70
C GLY A 267 -9.64 -16.15 -2.85
N HIS A 268 -8.54 -15.72 -3.49
CA HIS A 268 -7.25 -15.42 -2.86
C HIS A 268 -6.86 -13.93 -3.01
N CYS A 269 -7.84 -13.03 -3.10
CA CYS A 269 -7.58 -11.58 -3.09
C CYS A 269 -7.04 -11.13 -1.72
N ASN A 270 -6.26 -10.05 -1.71
CA ASN A 270 -5.85 -9.44 -0.45
C ASN A 270 -7.01 -8.57 0.07
N PRO A 271 -7.31 -8.56 1.38
CA PRO A 271 -8.38 -7.73 1.93
C PRO A 271 -8.23 -6.24 1.60
N CYS A 272 -7.00 -5.72 1.48
CA CYS A 272 -6.77 -4.33 1.06
C CYS A 272 -7.22 -4.02 -0.38
N ASP A 273 -7.31 -5.03 -1.26
CA ASP A 273 -7.75 -4.84 -2.64
C ASP A 273 -9.27 -4.64 -2.73
N ILE A 274 -10.03 -5.34 -1.88
CA ILE A 274 -11.49 -5.45 -1.99
C ILE A 274 -12.28 -4.80 -0.84
N LYS A 275 -11.60 -4.25 0.17
CA LYS A 275 -12.25 -3.48 1.24
C LYS A 275 -12.92 -2.24 0.67
N VAL A 276 -14.11 -1.94 1.18
CA VAL A 276 -14.80 -0.69 0.89
C VAL A 276 -14.09 0.43 1.64
N LYS A 277 -13.61 1.42 0.89
CA LYS A 277 -12.83 2.55 1.39
C LYS A 277 -13.26 3.83 0.70
N THR A 278 -12.67 4.94 1.14
CA THR A 278 -12.77 6.20 0.41
C THR A 278 -11.81 6.22 -0.78
N ASN A 279 -12.21 6.86 -1.87
CA ASN A 279 -11.32 7.17 -2.99
C ASN A 279 -10.42 8.39 -2.64
N ARG A 280 -9.57 8.81 -3.59
CA ARG A 280 -8.67 9.96 -3.37
C ARG A 280 -9.41 11.28 -3.09
N PHE A 281 -10.65 11.41 -3.56
CA PHE A 281 -11.54 12.55 -3.31
C PHE A 281 -12.32 12.45 -2.00
N GLN A 282 -12.07 11.41 -1.19
CA GLN A 282 -12.75 11.12 0.06
C GLN A 282 -14.22 10.68 -0.10
N GLU A 283 -14.59 10.16 -1.26
CA GLU A 283 -15.92 9.59 -1.51
C GLU A 283 -15.92 8.12 -1.10
N PHE A 284 -16.86 7.73 -0.24
CA PHE A 284 -17.00 6.37 0.27
C PHE A 284 -17.65 5.43 -0.76
N GLY A 285 -17.35 4.12 -0.68
CA GLY A 285 -17.91 3.10 -1.58
C GLY A 285 -16.92 2.55 -2.62
N HIS A 286 -15.65 2.93 -2.53
CA HIS A 286 -14.60 2.55 -3.46
C HIS A 286 -13.88 1.25 -3.06
N THR A 287 -13.34 0.52 -4.02
CA THR A 287 -12.43 -0.63 -3.81
C THR A 287 -11.22 -0.49 -4.75
N SER A 288 -10.04 -0.96 -4.35
CA SER A 288 -8.81 -0.86 -5.17
C SER A 288 -9.00 -1.52 -6.54
N VAL A 289 -9.77 -2.60 -6.57
CA VAL A 289 -10.07 -3.36 -7.78
C VAL A 289 -11.56 -3.37 -8.12
N SER A 290 -11.85 -3.47 -9.42
CA SER A 290 -13.15 -3.83 -9.97
C SER A 290 -13.07 -5.25 -10.51
N ILE A 291 -14.00 -6.10 -10.09
CA ILE A 291 -14.09 -7.51 -10.50
C ILE A 291 -15.41 -7.75 -11.23
N LYS A 292 -15.36 -8.47 -12.35
CA LYS A 292 -16.53 -8.91 -13.14
C LYS A 292 -16.34 -10.33 -13.69
N ASN A 293 -17.40 -10.89 -14.29
CA ASN A 293 -17.39 -12.17 -14.99
C ASN A 293 -16.85 -13.34 -14.15
N ILE A 294 -17.28 -13.44 -12.90
CA ILE A 294 -16.87 -14.53 -11.99
C ILE A 294 -17.52 -15.84 -12.45
N ARG A 295 -16.72 -16.88 -12.66
CA ARG A 295 -17.19 -18.22 -13.04
C ARG A 295 -16.19 -19.30 -12.62
N GLU A 296 -16.59 -20.55 -12.70
CA GLU A 296 -15.66 -21.67 -12.52
C GLU A 296 -14.55 -21.65 -13.58
N LEU A 297 -13.36 -22.11 -13.17
CA LEU A 297 -12.25 -22.33 -14.08
C LEU A 297 -12.57 -23.49 -15.03
N LYS A 298 -12.25 -23.30 -16.31
CA LYS A 298 -12.21 -24.38 -17.32
C LYS A 298 -11.01 -25.29 -17.07
N GLU A 299 -11.02 -26.49 -17.66
CA GLU A 299 -9.94 -27.47 -17.48
C GLU A 299 -8.57 -26.94 -17.91
N ASP A 300 -8.51 -26.26 -19.05
CA ASP A 300 -7.28 -25.62 -19.56
C ASP A 300 -6.78 -24.51 -18.63
N GLU A 301 -7.68 -23.69 -18.08
CA GLU A 301 -7.36 -22.64 -17.11
C GLU A 301 -6.81 -23.23 -15.80
N ARG A 302 -7.37 -24.36 -15.33
CA ARG A 302 -6.85 -25.09 -14.17
C ARG A 302 -5.45 -25.66 -14.43
N GLU A 303 -5.23 -26.20 -15.63
CA GLU A 303 -3.94 -26.77 -16.00
C GLU A 303 -2.83 -25.70 -15.99
N VAL A 304 -3.09 -24.51 -16.54
CA VAL A 304 -2.11 -23.41 -16.54
C VAL A 304 -1.96 -22.79 -15.15
N LEU A 305 -3.01 -22.73 -14.34
CA LEU A 305 -2.91 -22.31 -12.93
C LEU A 305 -1.97 -23.21 -12.14
N ASN A 306 -2.10 -24.53 -12.29
CA ASN A 306 -1.19 -25.49 -11.66
C ASN A 306 0.27 -25.35 -12.12
N LYS A 307 0.50 -24.72 -13.28
CA LYS A 307 1.85 -24.41 -13.80
C LYS A 307 2.34 -23.02 -13.36
N GLY A 308 1.60 -22.32 -12.50
CA GLY A 308 1.97 -21.00 -11.97
C GLY A 308 1.54 -19.82 -12.85
N ASN A 309 0.61 -20.01 -13.80
CA ASN A 309 0.00 -18.90 -14.52
C ASN A 309 -1.30 -18.45 -13.84
N PHE A 310 -1.35 -17.19 -13.42
CA PHE A 310 -2.47 -16.64 -12.64
C PHE A 310 -3.45 -15.78 -13.47
N GLY A 311 -3.51 -16.03 -14.79
CA GLY A 311 -4.29 -15.28 -15.76
C GLY A 311 -3.52 -14.14 -16.43
N ILE A 312 -2.18 -14.25 -16.49
CA ILE A 312 -1.27 -13.27 -17.11
C ILE A 312 -0.38 -14.01 -18.10
#